data_AF-A0A0D3L1V8-F1
#
_entry.id   AF-A0A0D3L1V8-F1
#
_cell.length_a   1.000
_cell.length_b   1.000
_cell.length_c   1.000
_cell.angle_alpha   90.00
_cell.angle_beta   90.00
_cell.angle_gamma   90.00
#
_symmetry.space_group_name_H-M   'P 1'
#
loop_
_entity.id
_entity.type
_entity.pdbx_description
1 polymer ?
#
loop_
_entity_poly.entity_id
_entity_poly.type
_entity_poly.pdbx_seq_one_letter_code
_entity_poly.pdbx_strand_id
1 'polypeptide(L)'
;MFTAIFVVGFATQPATLATFATQPATVATAPADQVLRRPDTRFARNITVFHVNQHSFGAVPVNMNTADLTGDLFFDLLEVLISPLLCQNHSHKLPGPDPCTNPEAMGADLVVNKVTLEVDSRFSGYAACNVCVEGQDPFGGYCEDGKYICDCLATGGAASWPPKLRPCNTTVGFEEVYSLMGKGIGHKGCRRSPQLPSPTPAQCYVEGVFGKLTAADGGAWYSSLEAGFCGEEGGDCTWRVASVDKIVSRSCHVRVFGEEVQRAGAPECLDACGKDRTNVTSPCWVSCLYKAALGPDAGHPDGKVGGLSLEALKQAWAKPFLGEESGGCPALEEWAGGQRRPLLNSLPVLSPWGGRPRTLLPSRAAGTLVAAL
;
A
#
# COMPACT_ATOMS: atom_id res chain seq x y z
N MET A 1 -5.82 61.63 44.11
CA MET A 1 -6.98 61.76 45.02
C MET A 1 -7.23 60.39 45.64
N PHE A 2 -7.30 60.30 46.98
CA PHE A 2 -7.71 59.16 47.84
C PHE A 2 -7.14 57.75 47.50
N THR A 3 -6.30 57.06 48.29
CA THR A 3 -5.95 57.02 49.75
C THR A 3 -6.87 56.16 50.65
N ALA A 4 -6.41 54.93 50.95
CA ALA A 4 -6.72 54.02 52.08
C ALA A 4 -5.72 52.82 52.02
N ILE A 5 -5.03 52.25 53.03
CA ILE A 5 -4.87 52.52 54.48
C ILE A 5 -6.11 52.17 55.32
N PHE A 6 -6.13 51.26 56.32
CA PHE A 6 -5.16 50.33 56.98
C PHE A 6 -5.90 48.95 57.19
N VAL A 7 -5.34 47.85 57.72
CA VAL A 7 -5.02 47.55 59.14
C VAL A 7 -4.32 46.18 59.23
N VAL A 8 -3.34 46.04 60.14
CA VAL A 8 -2.73 44.76 60.55
C VAL A 8 -3.49 44.18 61.74
N GLY A 9 -3.81 42.87 61.71
CA GLY A 9 -4.39 42.15 62.84
C GLY A 9 -3.64 40.84 63.11
N PHE A 10 -2.85 40.80 64.19
CA PHE A 10 -2.28 39.57 64.71
C PHE A 10 -3.36 38.79 65.49
N ALA A 11 -3.53 37.50 65.17
CA ALA A 11 -4.28 36.56 65.99
C ALA A 11 -3.49 35.25 66.12
N THR A 12 -3.03 34.96 67.32
CA THR A 12 -2.23 33.77 67.67
C THR A 12 -3.13 32.58 68.02
N GLN A 13 -2.96 31.43 67.36
CA GLN A 13 -3.47 30.13 67.82
C GLN A 13 -2.48 28.99 67.48
N PRO A 14 -2.55 27.83 68.17
CA PRO A 14 -1.34 27.15 68.64
C PRO A 14 -0.77 26.09 67.70
N ALA A 15 0.51 25.76 67.94
CA ALA A 15 1.21 24.69 67.24
C ALA A 15 0.65 23.31 67.61
N THR A 16 -0.01 22.66 66.66
CA THR A 16 -0.17 21.19 66.66
C THR A 16 1.11 20.54 66.13
N LEU A 17 1.75 19.72 66.96
CA LEU A 17 2.84 18.83 66.56
C LEU A 17 2.34 17.83 65.50
N ALA A 18 2.63 18.10 64.24
CA ALA A 18 2.59 17.08 63.18
C ALA A 18 3.86 16.23 63.29
N THR A 19 3.70 14.96 63.64
CA THR A 19 4.79 13.99 63.72
C THR A 19 5.42 13.80 62.35
N PHE A 20 6.69 14.17 62.18
CA PHE A 20 7.43 13.91 60.96
C PHE A 20 7.66 12.39 60.81
N ALA A 21 6.77 11.73 60.07
CA ALA A 21 7.05 10.43 59.50
C ALA A 21 8.01 10.64 58.32
N THR A 22 9.31 10.45 58.55
CA THR A 22 10.31 10.37 57.49
C THR A 22 10.06 9.14 56.64
N GLN A 23 9.26 9.28 55.60
CA GLN A 23 9.26 8.31 54.50
C GLN A 23 10.66 8.37 53.85
N PRO A 24 11.33 7.23 53.63
CA PRO A 24 12.55 7.23 52.84
C PRO A 24 12.18 7.70 51.43
N ALA A 25 12.93 8.68 50.92
CA ALA A 25 12.79 9.10 49.53
C ALA A 25 13.23 7.93 48.64
N THR A 26 12.26 7.11 48.22
CA THR A 26 12.43 6.22 47.08
C THR A 26 12.73 7.11 45.89
N VAL A 27 14.01 7.18 45.52
CA VAL A 27 14.40 7.65 44.20
C VAL A 27 13.68 6.75 43.21
N ALA A 28 12.60 7.26 42.65
CA ALA A 28 11.97 6.63 41.50
C ALA A 28 12.96 6.73 40.36
N THR A 29 13.81 5.71 40.22
CA THR A 29 14.47 5.42 38.96
C THR A 29 13.37 5.38 37.92
N ALA A 30 13.39 6.34 36.98
CA ALA A 30 12.58 6.24 35.78
C ALA A 30 12.78 4.83 35.21
N PRO A 31 11.72 4.17 34.69
CA PRO A 31 11.92 2.91 34.02
C PRO A 31 13.00 3.14 32.95
N ALA A 32 14.02 2.28 32.94
CA ALA A 32 15.11 2.38 31.98
C ALA A 32 14.50 2.54 30.59
N ASP A 33 15.04 3.47 29.78
CA ASP A 33 14.63 3.65 28.40
C ASP A 33 14.44 2.27 27.76
N GLN A 34 13.20 1.94 27.39
CA GLN A 34 12.98 0.85 26.46
C GLN A 34 13.67 1.29 25.17
N VAL A 35 14.93 0.90 25.01
CA VAL A 35 15.68 1.07 23.78
C VAL A 35 14.93 0.27 22.73
N LEU A 36 14.01 0.95 22.04
CA LEU A 36 13.18 0.39 20.98
C LEU A 36 14.09 -0.43 20.09
N ARG A 37 13.84 -1.73 20.01
CA ARG A 37 14.68 -2.70 19.32
C ARG A 37 14.93 -2.24 17.90
N ARG A 38 16.17 -2.37 17.44
CA ARG A 38 16.61 -1.91 16.13
C ARG A 38 17.34 -3.02 15.38
N PRO A 39 17.39 -2.92 14.04
CA PRO A 39 18.33 -3.72 13.24
C PRO A 39 19.78 -3.50 13.68
N ASP A 40 20.68 -4.40 13.27
CA ASP A 40 22.13 -4.27 13.45
C ASP A 40 22.61 -2.89 12.97
N THR A 41 23.06 -2.04 13.90
CA THR A 41 23.34 -0.62 13.63
C THR A 41 24.47 -0.39 12.62
N ARG A 42 25.22 -1.43 12.25
CA ARG A 42 26.24 -1.39 11.18
C ARG A 42 25.62 -1.46 9.78
N PHE A 43 24.41 -1.98 9.67
CA PHE A 43 23.65 -2.15 8.43
C PHE A 43 22.28 -1.46 8.47
N ALA A 44 21.88 -0.91 9.62
CA ALA A 44 20.65 -0.15 9.78
C ALA A 44 20.63 1.08 8.85
N ARG A 45 19.58 1.20 8.03
CA ARG A 45 19.29 2.37 7.21
C ARG A 45 17.82 2.71 7.24
N ASN A 46 17.49 3.99 7.13
CA ASN A 46 16.13 4.42 6.90
C ASN A 46 15.79 4.30 5.41
N ILE A 47 14.62 3.75 5.10
CA ILE A 47 13.98 3.81 3.79
C ILE A 47 12.58 4.39 3.94
N THR A 48 12.17 5.29 3.05
CA THR A 48 10.78 5.70 2.94
C THR A 48 10.10 4.78 1.94
N VAL A 49 9.00 4.17 2.37
CA VAL A 49 8.17 3.30 1.55
C VAL A 49 6.72 3.76 1.56
N PHE A 50 6.00 3.32 0.54
CA PHE A 50 4.59 3.54 0.36
C PHE A 50 3.88 2.20 0.19
N HIS A 51 2.58 2.17 0.50
CA HIS A 51 1.70 1.05 0.18
C HIS A 51 0.22 1.48 0.19
N VAL A 52 -0.58 0.78 -0.62
CA VAL A 52 -2.04 0.87 -0.64
C VAL A 52 -2.61 -0.34 0.10
N ASN A 53 -3.46 -0.12 1.10
CA ASN A 53 -4.17 -1.20 1.78
C ASN A 53 -5.55 -0.75 2.26
N GLN A 54 -6.37 -1.69 2.75
CA GLN A 54 -7.61 -1.34 3.45
C GLN A 54 -7.27 -0.72 4.80
N HIS A 55 -7.96 0.36 5.15
CA HIS A 55 -7.69 1.17 6.34
C HIS A 55 -7.64 0.34 7.63
N SER A 56 -8.51 -0.68 7.73
CA SER A 56 -8.59 -1.63 8.86
C SER A 56 -7.32 -2.44 9.13
N PHE A 57 -6.39 -2.55 8.18
CA PHE A 57 -5.09 -3.19 8.39
C PHE A 57 -4.04 -2.27 9.02
N GLY A 58 -4.27 -0.95 9.00
CA GLY A 58 -3.35 0.03 9.55
C GLY A 58 -2.11 0.30 8.69
N ALA A 59 -1.28 1.25 9.13
CA ALA A 59 -0.14 1.72 8.34
C ALA A 59 1.13 0.87 8.46
N VAL A 60 1.24 0.00 9.47
CA VAL A 60 2.44 -0.81 9.75
C VAL A 60 2.48 -2.02 8.81
N PRO A 61 3.45 -2.13 7.89
CA PRO A 61 3.38 -3.07 6.76
C PRO A 61 3.90 -4.49 7.11
N VAL A 62 3.42 -5.08 8.21
CA VAL A 62 3.77 -6.47 8.56
C VAL A 62 3.12 -7.43 7.58
N ASN A 63 3.94 -8.25 6.92
CA ASN A 63 3.56 -9.15 5.83
C ASN A 63 2.90 -8.43 4.64
N MET A 64 3.24 -7.16 4.39
CA MET A 64 2.72 -6.40 3.24
C MET A 64 3.82 -6.16 2.20
N ASN A 65 3.40 -6.01 0.94
CA ASN A 65 4.23 -5.38 -0.08
C ASN A 65 4.31 -3.88 0.22
N THR A 66 5.46 -3.30 -0.03
CA THR A 66 5.68 -1.86 0.02
C THR A 66 6.67 -1.47 -1.09
N ALA A 67 6.74 -0.21 -1.45
CA ALA A 67 7.63 0.22 -2.52
C ALA A 67 8.23 1.59 -2.25
N ASP A 68 9.33 1.94 -2.92
CA ASP A 68 9.76 3.35 -2.99
C ASP A 68 8.80 4.17 -3.87
N LEU A 69 9.01 5.49 -3.95
CA LEU A 69 8.11 6.38 -4.70
C LEU A 69 7.93 5.96 -6.16
N THR A 70 8.99 5.48 -6.83
CA THR A 70 8.93 5.04 -8.22
C THR A 70 8.25 3.68 -8.33
N GLY A 71 8.53 2.75 -7.42
CA GLY A 71 7.94 1.42 -7.38
C GLY A 71 6.44 1.42 -7.03
N ASP A 72 5.97 2.32 -6.15
CA ASP A 72 4.56 2.40 -5.76
C ASP A 72 3.74 3.16 -6.81
N LEU A 73 4.26 4.25 -7.38
CA LEU A 73 3.70 4.86 -8.60
C LEU A 73 3.54 3.82 -9.71
N PHE A 74 4.54 2.95 -9.86
CA PHE A 74 4.52 1.90 -10.87
C PHE A 74 3.45 0.83 -10.58
N PHE A 75 3.39 0.31 -9.35
CA PHE A 75 2.36 -0.63 -8.91
C PHE A 75 0.95 -0.06 -9.02
N ASP A 76 0.77 1.20 -8.61
CA ASP A 76 -0.49 1.93 -8.66
C ASP A 76 -1.00 2.10 -10.10
N LEU A 77 -0.10 2.40 -11.04
CA LEU A 77 -0.40 2.44 -12.48
C LEU A 77 -0.53 1.05 -13.15
N LEU A 78 -0.02 -0.02 -12.54
CA LEU A 78 -0.07 -1.37 -13.09
C LEU A 78 -1.32 -2.14 -12.67
N GLU A 79 -1.68 -2.08 -11.39
CA GLU A 79 -2.68 -2.98 -10.77
C GLU A 79 -3.94 -2.22 -10.35
N VAL A 80 -3.79 -1.03 -9.76
CA VAL A 80 -4.88 -0.33 -9.07
C VAL A 80 -5.64 0.63 -10.00
N LEU A 81 -4.96 1.58 -10.63
CA LEU A 81 -5.59 2.60 -11.48
C LEU A 81 -6.09 2.06 -12.82
N ILE A 82 -5.50 0.98 -13.32
CA ILE A 82 -5.94 0.34 -14.57
C ILE A 82 -7.18 -0.54 -14.36
N SER A 83 -7.53 -0.89 -13.12
CA SER A 83 -8.58 -1.88 -12.84
C SER A 83 -9.93 -1.54 -13.49
N PRO A 84 -10.38 -0.26 -13.59
CA PRO A 84 -11.63 0.05 -14.29
C PRO A 84 -11.57 -0.18 -15.81
N LEU A 85 -10.39 -0.37 -16.40
CA LEU A 85 -10.21 -0.78 -17.79
C LEU A 85 -10.04 -2.30 -17.96
N LEU A 86 -9.34 -2.98 -17.04
CA LEU A 86 -9.16 -4.44 -17.09
C LEU A 86 -10.43 -5.20 -16.70
N CYS A 87 -11.20 -4.71 -15.72
CA CYS A 87 -12.22 -5.48 -15.03
C CYS A 87 -13.64 -5.39 -15.61
N GLN A 88 -13.85 -4.60 -16.68
CA GLN A 88 -15.18 -4.37 -17.28
C GLN A 88 -15.93 -5.63 -17.72
N ASN A 89 -15.25 -6.76 -17.90
CA ASN A 89 -15.85 -8.04 -18.29
C ASN A 89 -15.36 -9.23 -17.44
N HIS A 90 -14.85 -8.99 -16.22
CA HIS A 90 -14.15 -10.01 -15.41
C HIS A 90 -13.05 -10.78 -16.18
N SER A 91 -12.43 -10.11 -17.15
CA SER A 91 -11.59 -10.74 -18.16
C SER A 91 -10.10 -10.57 -17.90
N HIS A 92 -9.67 -10.68 -16.65
CA HIS A 92 -8.26 -10.84 -16.36
C HIS A 92 -7.79 -12.18 -16.95
N LYS A 93 -6.86 -12.11 -17.89
CA LYS A 93 -6.27 -13.28 -18.60
C LYS A 93 -4.74 -13.20 -18.67
N LEU A 94 -4.14 -12.30 -17.90
CA LEU A 94 -2.69 -12.23 -17.75
C LEU A 94 -2.26 -13.18 -16.62
N PRO A 95 -1.04 -13.76 -16.69
CA PRO A 95 -0.50 -14.56 -15.60
C PRO A 95 -0.14 -13.65 -14.42
N GLY A 96 -0.57 -14.02 -13.22
CA GLY A 96 -0.34 -13.26 -11.98
C GLY A 96 -1.61 -13.18 -11.12
N PRO A 97 -1.57 -12.41 -10.01
CA PRO A 97 -2.75 -12.04 -9.24
C PRO A 97 -3.82 -11.38 -10.12
N ASP A 98 -5.10 -11.53 -9.75
CA ASP A 98 -6.20 -10.83 -10.44
C ASP A 98 -6.48 -9.47 -9.78
N PRO A 99 -6.16 -8.32 -10.43
CA PRO A 99 -6.46 -7.00 -9.88
C PRO A 99 -7.96 -6.76 -9.70
N CYS A 100 -8.83 -7.52 -10.38
CA CYS A 100 -10.27 -7.40 -10.29
C CYS A 100 -10.86 -8.02 -9.01
N THR A 101 -10.08 -8.84 -8.30
CA THR A 101 -10.44 -9.40 -6.99
C THR A 101 -9.48 -8.99 -5.88
N ASN A 102 -8.32 -8.40 -6.20
CA ASN A 102 -7.35 -7.91 -5.21
C ASN A 102 -7.99 -6.86 -4.26
N PRO A 103 -8.05 -7.14 -2.94
CA PRO A 103 -8.58 -6.20 -1.94
C PRO A 103 -7.85 -4.86 -1.86
N GLU A 104 -6.58 -4.78 -2.29
CA GLU A 104 -5.76 -3.56 -2.34
C GLU A 104 -6.09 -2.66 -3.53
N ALA A 105 -6.67 -3.23 -4.60
CA ALA A 105 -7.10 -2.49 -5.79
C ALA A 105 -8.59 -2.11 -5.75
N MET A 106 -9.43 -3.01 -5.22
CA MET A 106 -10.89 -2.95 -5.30
C MET A 106 -11.60 -2.75 -3.95
N GLY A 107 -10.85 -2.59 -2.85
CA GLY A 107 -11.40 -2.36 -1.51
C GLY A 107 -12.23 -1.07 -1.40
N ALA A 108 -13.25 -1.09 -0.53
CA ALA A 108 -14.17 0.05 -0.36
C ALA A 108 -13.59 1.19 0.50
N ASP A 109 -12.72 0.88 1.46
CA ASP A 109 -12.05 1.84 2.35
C ASP A 109 -10.53 1.70 2.25
N LEU A 110 -9.99 2.13 1.13
CA LEU A 110 -8.56 2.11 0.84
C LEU A 110 -7.87 3.38 1.32
N VAL A 111 -6.66 3.23 1.84
CA VAL A 111 -5.73 4.31 2.18
C VAL A 111 -4.41 4.13 1.43
N VAL A 112 -3.67 5.23 1.28
CA VAL A 112 -2.28 5.19 0.83
C VAL A 112 -1.41 5.71 1.97
N ASN A 113 -0.45 4.89 2.36
CA ASN A 113 0.43 5.14 3.50
C ASN A 113 1.79 5.63 3.00
N LYS A 114 2.39 6.59 3.70
CA LYS A 114 3.81 6.91 3.61
C LYS A 114 4.45 6.61 4.95
N VAL A 115 5.44 5.73 4.94
CA VAL A 115 6.07 5.17 6.16
C VAL A 115 7.58 5.20 5.99
N THR A 116 8.31 5.63 7.01
CA THR A 116 9.76 5.43 7.06
C THR A 116 10.07 4.21 7.94
N LEU A 117 10.76 3.23 7.35
CA LEU A 117 11.24 2.02 8.02
C LEU A 117 12.73 2.15 8.34
N GLU A 118 13.17 1.72 9.52
CA GLU A 118 14.59 1.44 9.79
C GLU A 118 14.81 -0.06 9.54
N VAL A 119 15.67 -0.40 8.58
CA VAL A 119 15.87 -1.77 8.07
C VAL A 119 17.35 -2.15 8.06
N ASP A 120 17.64 -3.43 8.25
CA ASP A 120 18.93 -4.02 7.91
C ASP A 120 19.12 -3.99 6.39
N SER A 121 20.19 -3.35 5.91
CA SER A 121 20.45 -3.18 4.48
C SER A 121 20.85 -4.48 3.75
N ARG A 122 20.93 -5.62 4.44
CA ARG A 122 21.25 -6.95 3.88
C ARG A 122 19.96 -7.65 3.41
N PHE A 123 19.31 -7.06 2.41
CA PHE A 123 18.04 -7.54 1.87
C PHE A 123 18.09 -9.00 1.42
N SER A 124 16.97 -9.70 1.57
CA SER A 124 16.75 -11.01 0.93
C SER A 124 16.08 -10.84 -0.43
N GLY A 125 15.87 -11.96 -1.13
CA GLY A 125 14.91 -11.98 -2.24
C GLY A 125 13.51 -11.57 -1.76
N TYR A 126 12.78 -10.89 -2.62
CA TYR A 126 11.42 -10.44 -2.39
C TYR A 126 10.45 -11.61 -2.14
N ALA A 127 9.61 -11.46 -1.13
CA ALA A 127 8.39 -12.24 -0.94
C ALA A 127 7.22 -11.49 -1.56
N ALA A 128 6.36 -12.20 -2.29
CA ALA A 128 5.14 -11.61 -2.82
C ALA A 128 4.02 -11.75 -1.79
N CYS A 129 3.60 -10.64 -1.20
CA CYS A 129 2.55 -10.61 -0.19
C CYS A 129 1.19 -10.26 -0.79
N ASN A 130 0.10 -10.76 -0.19
CA ASN A 130 -1.26 -10.28 -0.46
C ASN A 130 -2.21 -10.61 0.71
N VAL A 131 -3.43 -10.09 0.65
CA VAL A 131 -4.53 -10.46 1.53
C VAL A 131 -5.12 -11.80 1.08
N CYS A 132 -5.29 -12.73 2.02
CA CYS A 132 -6.00 -13.98 1.78
C CYS A 132 -7.49 -13.75 1.50
N VAL A 133 -8.01 -14.38 0.44
CA VAL A 133 -9.42 -14.29 0.03
C VAL A 133 -9.95 -15.69 -0.30
N GLU A 134 -11.05 -16.09 0.35
CA GLU A 134 -11.69 -17.41 0.19
C GLU A 134 -10.74 -18.59 0.49
N GLY A 135 -9.86 -18.39 1.48
CA GLY A 135 -8.87 -19.36 1.94
C GLY A 135 -7.67 -19.55 1.01
N GLN A 136 -7.51 -18.72 -0.03
CA GLN A 136 -6.39 -18.76 -0.97
C GLN A 136 -5.71 -17.40 -1.13
N ASP A 137 -4.39 -17.43 -1.32
CA ASP A 137 -3.64 -16.27 -1.81
C ASP A 137 -3.57 -16.28 -3.35
N PRO A 138 -3.25 -15.15 -4.00
CA PRO A 138 -3.17 -15.08 -5.46
C PRO A 138 -2.02 -15.88 -6.10
N PHE A 139 -1.16 -16.54 -5.32
CA PHE A 139 -0.06 -17.39 -5.79
C PHE A 139 -0.37 -18.90 -5.66
N GLY A 140 -1.51 -19.24 -5.03
CA GLY A 140 -2.06 -20.59 -4.93
C GLY A 140 -1.76 -21.32 -3.62
N GLY A 141 -1.29 -20.61 -2.59
CA GLY A 141 -1.20 -21.13 -1.23
C GLY A 141 -2.56 -21.11 -0.50
N TYR A 142 -2.61 -21.79 0.64
CA TYR A 142 -3.79 -21.84 1.52
C TYR A 142 -3.56 -20.97 2.75
N CYS A 143 -4.57 -20.22 3.16
CA CYS A 143 -4.43 -19.15 4.12
C CYS A 143 -5.67 -18.90 4.99
N GLU A 144 -5.53 -18.02 5.99
CA GLU A 144 -6.64 -17.54 6.82
C GLU A 144 -7.20 -16.24 6.25
N ASP A 145 -8.50 -16.22 5.96
CA ASP A 145 -9.21 -15.10 5.33
C ASP A 145 -8.97 -13.75 6.03
N GLY A 146 -8.75 -12.70 5.22
CA GLY A 146 -8.55 -11.36 5.74
C GLY A 146 -7.23 -11.18 6.50
N LYS A 147 -6.22 -12.02 6.27
CA LYS A 147 -4.84 -11.81 6.73
C LYS A 147 -3.87 -11.64 5.57
N TYR A 148 -2.84 -10.84 5.83
CA TYR A 148 -1.68 -10.68 4.97
C TYR A 148 -0.70 -11.84 5.12
N ILE A 149 -0.41 -12.50 4.00
CA ILE A 149 0.52 -13.65 3.89
C ILE A 149 1.46 -13.41 2.72
N CYS A 150 2.68 -13.96 2.80
CA CYS A 150 3.75 -13.72 1.84
C CYS A 150 4.39 -15.01 1.34
N ASP A 151 4.48 -15.13 0.02
CA ASP A 151 5.14 -16.22 -0.67
C ASP A 151 6.57 -15.84 -1.06
N CYS A 152 7.53 -16.48 -0.40
CA CYS A 152 8.95 -16.30 -0.71
C CYS A 152 9.31 -17.12 -1.95
N LEU A 153 9.56 -16.42 -3.06
CA LEU A 153 9.74 -17.05 -4.37
C LEU A 153 11.18 -17.50 -4.58
N ALA A 154 11.37 -18.67 -5.21
CA ALA A 154 12.66 -19.12 -5.69
C ALA A 154 13.13 -18.24 -6.86
N THR A 155 14.44 -18.16 -7.05
CA THR A 155 15.06 -17.34 -8.11
C THR A 155 14.51 -17.72 -9.48
N GLY A 156 14.02 -16.72 -10.22
CA GLY A 156 13.30 -16.92 -11.48
C GLY A 156 11.77 -17.08 -11.33
N GLY A 157 11.17 -16.63 -10.22
CA GLY A 157 9.76 -16.81 -9.89
C GLY A 157 8.73 -16.42 -10.97
N ALA A 158 9.03 -15.46 -11.85
CA ALA A 158 8.15 -15.09 -12.97
C ALA A 158 8.26 -16.01 -14.21
N ALA A 159 9.24 -16.93 -14.26
CA ALA A 159 9.50 -17.77 -15.43
C ALA A 159 8.66 -19.08 -15.48
N SER A 160 7.94 -19.39 -14.40
CA SER A 160 6.99 -20.51 -14.33
C SER A 160 5.84 -20.17 -13.39
N TRP A 161 4.60 -20.39 -13.83
CA TRP A 161 3.40 -20.18 -13.01
C TRP A 161 2.72 -21.53 -12.70
N PRO A 162 2.34 -21.82 -11.45
CA PRO A 162 2.63 -21.04 -10.23
C PRO A 162 4.14 -21.01 -9.92
N PRO A 163 4.61 -19.99 -9.16
CA PRO A 163 6.02 -19.85 -8.83
C PRO A 163 6.48 -20.96 -7.87
N LYS A 164 7.76 -21.31 -7.91
CA LYS A 164 8.34 -22.23 -6.92
C LYS A 164 8.60 -21.48 -5.62
N LEU A 165 8.11 -22.01 -4.50
CA LEU A 165 8.30 -21.43 -3.16
C LEU A 165 9.63 -21.88 -2.53
N ARG A 166 10.14 -21.07 -1.60
CA ARG A 166 11.32 -21.34 -0.75
C ARG A 166 11.07 -20.82 0.68
N PRO A 167 11.86 -21.27 1.68
CA PRO A 167 11.82 -20.65 3.00
C PRO A 167 12.13 -19.15 2.93
N CYS A 168 11.33 -18.37 3.66
CA CYS A 168 11.52 -16.94 3.86
C CYS A 168 12.76 -16.64 4.70
N ASN A 169 13.32 -15.44 4.51
CA ASN A 169 14.37 -14.91 5.38
C ASN A 169 13.77 -13.93 6.40
N THR A 170 14.54 -13.57 7.43
CA THR A 170 14.13 -12.54 8.39
C THR A 170 14.42 -11.13 7.90
N THR A 171 15.40 -10.89 7.02
CA THR A 171 15.64 -9.55 6.46
C THR A 171 14.54 -9.12 5.49
N VAL A 172 14.37 -7.81 5.30
CA VAL A 172 13.41 -7.26 4.33
C VAL A 172 13.73 -7.79 2.93
N GLY A 173 12.70 -8.24 2.22
CA GLY A 173 12.82 -8.64 0.82
C GLY A 173 13.02 -7.43 -0.09
N PHE A 174 13.74 -7.60 -1.20
CA PHE A 174 13.97 -6.55 -2.19
C PHE A 174 13.88 -7.10 -3.62
N GLU A 175 13.26 -6.33 -4.51
CA GLU A 175 13.26 -6.52 -5.96
C GLU A 175 13.38 -5.16 -6.67
N GLU A 176 14.08 -5.14 -7.80
CA GLU A 176 14.31 -3.91 -8.59
C GLU A 176 13.46 -3.94 -9.86
N VAL A 177 12.48 -3.03 -9.96
CA VAL A 177 11.34 -3.17 -10.88
C VAL A 177 11.76 -3.00 -12.35
N TYR A 178 12.78 -2.18 -12.64
CA TYR A 178 13.35 -2.08 -13.98
C TYR A 178 14.08 -3.37 -14.38
N SER A 179 14.86 -3.98 -13.50
CA SER A 179 15.54 -5.25 -13.79
C SER A 179 14.56 -6.41 -13.98
N LEU A 180 13.51 -6.48 -13.18
CA LEU A 180 12.48 -7.53 -13.30
C LEU A 180 11.65 -7.35 -14.58
N MET A 181 11.11 -6.15 -14.82
CA MET A 181 10.09 -5.93 -15.84
C MET A 181 10.47 -4.86 -16.88
N GLY A 182 11.00 -3.72 -16.46
CA GLY A 182 11.30 -2.58 -17.35
C GLY A 182 12.24 -2.94 -18.50
N LYS A 183 13.33 -3.65 -18.22
CA LYS A 183 14.36 -4.10 -19.17
C LYS A 183 13.80 -5.06 -20.24
N GLY A 184 12.76 -5.82 -19.91
CA GLY A 184 12.21 -6.87 -20.77
C GLY A 184 10.93 -6.47 -21.52
N ILE A 185 9.94 -5.94 -20.80
CA ILE A 185 8.60 -5.62 -21.29
C ILE A 185 8.58 -4.21 -21.87
N GLY A 186 9.03 -3.22 -21.11
CA GLY A 186 8.99 -1.80 -21.50
C GLY A 186 9.71 -1.48 -22.82
N HIS A 187 10.86 -2.12 -23.07
CA HIS A 187 11.61 -1.94 -24.34
C HIS A 187 11.00 -2.67 -25.55
N LYS A 188 10.09 -3.63 -25.33
CA LYS A 188 9.32 -4.23 -26.43
C LYS A 188 8.15 -3.31 -26.78
N GLY A 189 7.40 -2.88 -25.77
CA GLY A 189 6.20 -2.05 -25.92
C GLY A 189 5.05 -2.78 -26.64
N CYS A 190 3.84 -2.23 -26.53
CA CYS A 190 2.64 -2.86 -27.05
C CYS A 190 2.73 -3.07 -28.57
N ARG A 191 2.63 -4.31 -29.04
CA ARG A 191 2.73 -4.65 -30.48
C ARG A 191 1.64 -5.63 -30.91
N ARG A 192 1.32 -5.61 -32.20
CA ARG A 192 0.52 -6.68 -32.82
C ARG A 192 1.37 -7.94 -32.98
N SER A 193 0.78 -9.10 -32.67
CA SER A 193 1.32 -10.41 -33.04
C SER A 193 0.41 -11.04 -34.11
N PRO A 194 0.95 -11.68 -35.17
CA PRO A 194 0.16 -12.48 -36.10
C PRO A 194 -0.48 -13.74 -35.46
N GLN A 195 -0.06 -14.13 -34.26
CA GLN A 195 -0.49 -15.36 -33.58
C GLN A 195 -1.42 -15.13 -32.39
N LEU A 196 -1.60 -13.88 -31.94
CA LEU A 196 -2.43 -13.52 -30.79
C LEU A 196 -3.48 -12.48 -31.19
N PRO A 197 -4.59 -12.36 -30.43
CA PRO A 197 -5.51 -11.24 -30.57
C PRO A 197 -4.77 -9.89 -30.48
N SER A 198 -5.27 -8.87 -31.16
CA SER A 198 -4.73 -7.51 -30.98
C SER A 198 -4.91 -7.07 -29.52
N PRO A 199 -3.88 -6.51 -28.88
CA PRO A 199 -3.96 -6.13 -27.48
C PRO A 199 -4.97 -4.99 -27.27
N THR A 200 -5.64 -5.01 -26.12
CA THR A 200 -6.58 -3.96 -25.72
C THR A 200 -5.84 -2.68 -25.32
N PRO A 201 -6.52 -1.51 -25.28
CA PRO A 201 -5.89 -0.28 -24.80
C PRO A 201 -5.32 -0.39 -23.40
N ALA A 202 -5.97 -1.17 -22.51
CA ALA A 202 -5.49 -1.40 -21.16
C ALA A 202 -4.16 -2.18 -21.13
N GLN A 203 -4.03 -3.21 -21.97
CA GLN A 203 -2.78 -3.96 -22.13
C GLN A 203 -1.67 -3.06 -22.70
N CYS A 204 -1.98 -2.21 -23.68
CA CYS A 204 -1.00 -1.26 -24.18
C CYS A 204 -0.58 -0.20 -23.17
N TYR A 205 -1.51 0.30 -22.33
CA TYR A 205 -1.17 1.19 -21.23
C TYR A 205 -0.23 0.52 -20.25
N VAL A 206 -0.54 -0.71 -19.79
CA VAL A 206 0.33 -1.52 -18.91
C VAL A 206 1.75 -1.67 -19.48
N GLU A 207 1.88 -2.07 -20.74
CA GLU A 207 3.19 -2.15 -21.41
C GLU A 207 3.88 -0.79 -21.51
N GLY A 208 3.11 0.29 -21.71
CA GLY A 208 3.59 1.66 -21.76
C GLY A 208 4.09 2.21 -20.41
N VAL A 209 3.54 1.77 -19.27
CA VAL A 209 4.08 2.14 -17.95
C VAL A 209 5.49 1.58 -17.77
N PHE A 210 5.75 0.33 -18.16
CA PHE A 210 7.12 -0.24 -18.08
C PHE A 210 8.12 0.55 -18.93
N GLY A 211 7.68 1.17 -20.03
CA GLY A 211 8.49 2.06 -20.86
C GLY A 211 8.88 3.39 -20.21
N LYS A 212 8.36 3.72 -19.02
CA LYS A 212 8.78 4.89 -18.22
C LYS A 212 10.00 4.63 -17.33
N LEU A 213 10.19 3.38 -16.89
CA LEU A 213 11.26 3.01 -15.97
C LEU A 213 12.62 3.09 -16.68
N THR A 214 13.65 3.48 -15.95
CA THR A 214 15.03 3.53 -16.48
C THR A 214 16.01 2.86 -15.54
N ALA A 215 17.19 2.49 -16.03
CA ALA A 215 18.24 1.92 -15.17
C ALA A 215 18.76 2.88 -14.08
N ALA A 216 18.44 4.18 -14.17
CA ALA A 216 18.81 5.20 -13.17
C ALA A 216 17.67 5.54 -12.18
N ASP A 217 16.43 5.20 -12.54
CA ASP A 217 15.21 5.44 -11.76
C ASP A 217 14.26 4.28 -12.09
N GLY A 218 14.57 3.12 -11.51
CA GLY A 218 13.97 1.83 -11.83
C GLY A 218 12.85 1.40 -10.89
N GLY A 219 12.80 2.00 -9.70
CA GLY A 219 11.87 1.67 -8.63
C GLY A 219 12.27 0.41 -7.84
N ALA A 220 11.88 0.40 -6.58
CA ALA A 220 12.13 -0.69 -5.65
C ALA A 220 10.84 -1.22 -5.04
N TRP A 221 10.69 -2.54 -5.01
CA TRP A 221 9.69 -3.24 -4.23
C TRP A 221 10.33 -3.92 -3.02
N TYR A 222 9.66 -3.87 -1.89
CA TYR A 222 10.09 -4.42 -0.61
C TYR A 222 8.99 -5.24 0.05
N SER A 223 9.37 -6.28 0.78
CA SER A 223 8.43 -7.09 1.59
C SER A 223 8.94 -7.20 3.03
N SER A 224 8.10 -6.76 3.97
CA SER A 224 8.47 -6.60 5.38
C SER A 224 7.80 -7.68 6.23
N LEU A 225 8.48 -8.82 6.41
CA LEU A 225 7.91 -10.01 7.04
C LEU A 225 7.87 -9.91 8.57
N GLU A 226 6.82 -10.46 9.19
CA GLU A 226 6.66 -10.53 10.65
C GLU A 226 7.86 -11.17 11.36
N ALA A 227 8.46 -12.19 10.74
CA ALA A 227 9.66 -12.87 11.23
C ALA A 227 10.92 -11.97 11.37
N GLY A 228 10.92 -10.78 10.77
CA GLY A 228 11.97 -9.77 10.91
C GLY A 228 11.62 -8.58 11.82
N PHE A 229 10.37 -8.47 12.24
CA PHE A 229 9.84 -7.26 12.86
C PHE A 229 10.33 -7.10 14.31
N CYS A 230 10.88 -5.93 14.64
CA CYS A 230 11.40 -5.58 15.97
C CYS A 230 10.30 -5.31 17.02
N GLY A 231 9.28 -6.16 17.11
CA GLY A 231 8.22 -6.09 18.11
C GLY A 231 8.70 -6.35 19.55
N GLU A 232 7.75 -6.45 20.48
CA GLU A 232 8.05 -6.60 21.91
C GLU A 232 8.40 -8.06 22.29
N GLU A 233 9.58 -8.20 22.91
CA GLU A 233 10.21 -9.38 23.52
C GLU A 233 10.75 -10.52 22.62
N GLY A 234 11.86 -11.16 23.08
CA GLY A 234 12.64 -12.21 22.39
C GLY A 234 13.39 -11.85 21.08
N GLY A 235 14.66 -12.28 20.93
CA GLY A 235 15.34 -12.41 19.61
C GLY A 235 16.04 -11.19 18.99
N ASP A 236 16.87 -11.47 17.96
CA ASP A 236 17.42 -10.51 17.00
C ASP A 236 16.34 -10.13 15.97
N CYS A 237 16.33 -8.88 15.49
CA CYS A 237 15.37 -8.38 14.50
C CYS A 237 16.07 -7.62 13.36
N THR A 238 15.34 -7.36 12.27
CA THR A 238 15.91 -6.84 11.02
C THR A 238 15.19 -5.60 10.49
N TRP A 239 13.98 -5.29 10.97
CA TRP A 239 13.29 -4.05 10.59
C TRP A 239 12.27 -3.57 11.62
N ARG A 240 12.01 -2.26 11.60
CA ARG A 240 10.94 -1.62 12.38
C ARG A 240 10.37 -0.41 11.64
N VAL A 241 9.19 0.03 12.06
CA VAL A 241 8.70 1.37 11.68
C VAL A 241 9.46 2.42 12.47
N ALA A 242 10.06 3.39 11.76
CA ALA A 242 10.71 4.56 12.33
C ALA A 242 9.70 5.70 12.50
N SER A 243 8.83 5.92 11.51
CA SER A 243 7.69 6.83 11.54
C SER A 243 6.61 6.41 10.55
N VAL A 244 5.34 6.66 10.90
CA VAL A 244 4.26 6.76 9.90
C VAL A 244 4.17 8.23 9.55
N ASP A 245 4.65 8.60 8.37
CA ASP A 245 4.84 9.99 7.99
C ASP A 245 3.50 10.66 7.66
N LYS A 246 2.63 9.94 6.94
CA LYS A 246 1.26 10.36 6.64
C LYS A 246 0.41 9.20 6.10
N ILE A 247 -0.88 9.19 6.44
CA ILE A 247 -1.91 8.33 5.85
C ILE A 247 -2.91 9.23 5.14
N VAL A 248 -3.28 8.91 3.90
CA VAL A 248 -4.30 9.65 3.13
C VAL A 248 -5.35 8.69 2.57
N SER A 249 -6.60 9.14 2.45
CA SER A 249 -7.63 8.33 1.80
C SER A 249 -7.32 8.14 0.31
N ARG A 250 -7.55 6.93 -0.20
CA ARG A 250 -7.30 6.59 -1.61
C ARG A 250 -8.11 7.47 -2.56
N SER A 251 -9.34 7.81 -2.18
CA SER A 251 -10.21 8.72 -2.94
C SER A 251 -9.62 10.13 -3.10
N CYS A 252 -8.99 10.67 -2.06
CA CYS A 252 -8.28 11.94 -2.17
C CYS A 252 -6.98 11.79 -2.98
N HIS A 253 -6.22 10.73 -2.71
CA HIS A 253 -4.94 10.45 -3.38
C HIS A 253 -5.10 10.42 -4.92
N VAL A 254 -6.01 9.59 -5.42
CA VAL A 254 -6.28 9.46 -6.87
C VAL A 254 -6.80 10.75 -7.47
N ARG A 255 -7.66 11.49 -6.76
CA ARG A 255 -8.18 12.78 -7.23
C ARG A 255 -7.05 13.79 -7.42
N VAL A 256 -6.21 14.00 -6.40
CA VAL A 256 -5.10 14.98 -6.46
C VAL A 256 -4.06 14.55 -7.50
N PHE A 257 -3.64 13.28 -7.51
CA PHE A 257 -2.72 12.76 -8.52
C PHE A 257 -3.28 12.94 -9.95
N GLY A 258 -4.53 12.57 -10.15
CA GLY A 258 -5.21 12.64 -11.43
C GLY A 258 -5.40 14.07 -11.94
N GLU A 259 -5.74 15.02 -11.06
CA GLU A 259 -5.83 16.45 -11.38
C GLU A 259 -4.49 17.02 -11.87
N GLU A 260 -3.36 16.62 -11.26
CA GLU A 260 -2.03 17.03 -11.72
C GLU A 260 -1.66 16.41 -13.07
N VAL A 261 -1.87 15.10 -13.23
CA VAL A 261 -1.56 14.38 -14.48
C VAL A 261 -2.40 14.91 -15.64
N GLN A 262 -3.69 15.09 -15.43
CA GLN A 262 -4.62 15.52 -16.48
C GLN A 262 -4.46 17.00 -16.85
N ARG A 263 -3.87 17.85 -15.99
CA ARG A 263 -3.50 19.23 -16.35
C ARG A 263 -2.43 19.29 -17.45
N ALA A 264 -1.64 18.24 -17.61
CA ALA A 264 -0.69 18.09 -18.72
C ALA A 264 -1.28 17.34 -19.94
N GLY A 265 -2.50 16.83 -19.82
CA GLY A 265 -3.22 16.15 -20.89
C GLY A 265 -4.00 17.11 -21.81
N ALA A 266 -4.50 16.56 -22.92
CA ALA A 266 -5.42 17.25 -23.80
C ALA A 266 -6.81 17.37 -23.11
N PRO A 267 -7.33 18.59 -22.82
CA PRO A 267 -8.57 18.77 -22.07
C PRO A 267 -9.79 18.15 -22.78
N GLU A 268 -9.75 18.08 -24.11
CA GLU A 268 -10.80 17.52 -24.95
C GLU A 268 -11.09 16.05 -24.63
N CYS A 269 -10.12 15.31 -24.07
CA CYS A 269 -10.33 13.93 -23.63
C CYS A 269 -11.32 13.86 -22.46
N LEU A 270 -11.15 14.71 -21.45
CA LEU A 270 -12.03 14.75 -20.28
C LEU A 270 -13.38 15.38 -20.60
N ASP A 271 -13.41 16.41 -21.45
CA ASP A 271 -14.66 17.01 -21.88
C ASP A 271 -15.53 16.00 -22.65
N ALA A 272 -14.91 15.11 -23.44
CA ALA A 272 -15.60 13.99 -24.10
C ALA A 272 -16.14 12.94 -23.13
N CYS A 273 -15.65 12.86 -21.88
CA CYS A 273 -16.23 12.00 -20.84
C CYS A 273 -17.54 12.54 -20.24
N GLY A 274 -17.92 13.80 -20.54
CA GLY A 274 -19.19 14.38 -20.09
C GLY A 274 -19.37 14.32 -18.56
N LYS A 275 -20.38 13.57 -18.10
CA LYS A 275 -20.65 13.39 -16.66
C LYS A 275 -19.54 12.66 -15.90
N ASP A 276 -18.75 11.83 -16.59
CA ASP A 276 -17.72 10.99 -15.98
C ASP A 276 -16.36 11.71 -15.88
N ARG A 277 -16.27 12.98 -16.30
CA ARG A 277 -15.06 13.82 -16.28
C ARG A 277 -14.37 13.99 -14.91
N THR A 278 -15.06 13.73 -13.80
CA THR A 278 -14.52 13.73 -12.43
C THR A 278 -14.67 12.37 -11.74
N ASN A 279 -15.18 11.36 -12.44
CA ASN A 279 -15.41 10.04 -11.88
C ASN A 279 -14.13 9.21 -12.04
N VAL A 280 -13.28 9.24 -11.00
CA VAL A 280 -11.93 8.65 -11.04
C VAL A 280 -11.89 7.13 -11.20
N THR A 281 -13.02 6.45 -11.00
CA THR A 281 -13.19 5.01 -11.26
C THR A 281 -13.91 4.72 -12.58
N SER A 282 -14.19 5.74 -13.41
CA SER A 282 -14.81 5.54 -14.72
C SER A 282 -13.79 5.11 -15.78
N PRO A 283 -14.16 4.19 -16.70
CA PRO A 283 -13.33 3.84 -17.85
C PRO A 283 -12.84 5.03 -18.68
N CYS A 284 -13.69 6.04 -18.86
CA CYS A 284 -13.35 7.21 -19.68
C CYS A 284 -12.27 8.06 -19.01
N TRP A 285 -12.48 8.41 -17.73
CA TRP A 285 -11.50 9.19 -16.96
C TRP A 285 -10.16 8.49 -16.86
N VAL A 286 -10.16 7.18 -16.55
CA VAL A 286 -8.94 6.37 -16.48
C VAL A 286 -8.21 6.35 -17.83
N SER A 287 -8.92 6.14 -18.95
CA SER A 287 -8.30 6.18 -20.28
C SER A 287 -7.67 7.56 -20.58
N CYS A 288 -8.29 8.66 -20.15
CA CYS A 288 -7.71 10.00 -20.29
C CYS A 288 -6.51 10.24 -19.35
N LEU A 289 -6.51 9.66 -18.13
CA LEU A 289 -5.34 9.67 -17.25
C LEU A 289 -4.12 9.02 -17.92
N TYR A 290 -4.28 7.81 -18.46
CA TYR A 290 -3.18 7.12 -19.15
C TYR A 290 -2.73 7.85 -20.42
N LYS A 291 -3.64 8.46 -21.18
CA LYS A 291 -3.27 9.31 -22.34
C LYS A 291 -2.48 10.55 -21.96
N ALA A 292 -2.74 11.15 -20.80
CA ALA A 292 -1.94 12.27 -20.29
C ALA A 292 -0.56 11.79 -19.77
N ALA A 293 -0.53 10.70 -19.01
CA ALA A 293 0.69 10.13 -18.43
C ALA A 293 1.65 9.53 -19.48
N LEU A 294 1.12 8.80 -20.45
CA LEU A 294 1.85 7.99 -21.43
C LEU A 294 1.78 8.54 -22.87
N GLY A 295 0.99 9.58 -23.13
CA GLY A 295 0.77 10.14 -24.46
C GLY A 295 -0.49 9.60 -25.16
N PRO A 296 -1.06 10.33 -26.14
CA PRO A 296 -2.36 10.03 -26.73
C PRO A 296 -2.44 8.67 -27.43
N ASP A 297 -1.31 8.22 -27.99
CA ASP A 297 -1.20 6.98 -28.77
C ASP A 297 -0.92 5.74 -27.90
N ALA A 298 -0.64 5.88 -26.60
CA ALA A 298 -0.18 4.78 -25.74
C ALA A 298 -1.23 3.65 -25.54
N GLY A 299 -2.50 3.92 -25.86
CA GLY A 299 -3.58 2.92 -25.85
C GLY A 299 -3.70 2.14 -27.16
N HIS A 300 -2.76 2.28 -28.10
CA HIS A 300 -2.78 1.61 -29.39
C HIS A 300 -1.58 0.66 -29.57
N PRO A 301 -1.76 -0.50 -30.23
CA PRO A 301 -0.65 -1.33 -30.65
C PRO A 301 0.27 -0.53 -31.57
N ASP A 302 1.58 -0.66 -31.35
CA ASP A 302 2.66 0.06 -32.03
C ASP A 302 2.67 1.59 -31.72
N GLY A 303 1.90 2.02 -30.71
CA GLY A 303 1.82 3.40 -30.22
C GLY A 303 3.07 3.87 -29.46
N LYS A 304 3.28 5.19 -29.42
CA LYS A 304 4.45 5.80 -28.77
C LYS A 304 4.17 6.17 -27.32
N VAL A 305 5.06 5.76 -26.41
CA VAL A 305 5.10 6.28 -25.04
C VAL A 305 5.73 7.67 -25.03
N GLY A 306 4.90 8.67 -24.80
CA GLY A 306 5.24 10.09 -24.59
C GLY A 306 4.53 10.59 -23.33
N GLY A 307 3.86 11.74 -23.38
CA GLY A 307 3.18 12.31 -22.19
C GLY A 307 4.16 12.84 -21.14
N LEU A 308 3.78 12.80 -19.87
CA LEU A 308 4.60 13.29 -18.75
C LEU A 308 5.94 12.53 -18.58
N SER A 309 6.98 13.22 -18.12
CA SER A 309 8.22 12.55 -17.70
C SER A 309 8.00 11.70 -16.43
N LEU A 310 8.84 10.69 -16.19
CA LEU A 310 8.78 9.89 -14.96
C LEU A 310 8.86 10.77 -13.71
N GLU A 311 9.74 11.78 -13.72
CA GLU A 311 9.89 12.71 -12.61
C GLU A 311 8.63 13.57 -12.38
N ALA A 312 7.96 14.03 -13.44
CA ALA A 312 6.69 14.74 -13.31
C ALA A 312 5.55 13.82 -12.77
N LEU A 313 5.53 12.54 -13.17
CA LEU A 313 4.60 11.56 -12.62
C LEU A 313 4.87 11.30 -11.13
N LYS A 314 6.13 11.15 -10.72
CA LYS A 314 6.53 11.00 -9.31
C LYS A 314 6.14 12.22 -8.47
N GLN A 315 6.35 13.44 -8.99
CA GLN A 315 5.94 14.67 -8.30
C GLN A 315 4.42 14.78 -8.16
N ALA A 316 3.67 14.47 -9.22
CA ALA A 316 2.20 14.42 -9.18
C ALA A 316 1.69 13.38 -8.18
N TRP A 317 2.28 12.19 -8.15
CA TRP A 317 1.88 11.08 -7.27
C TRP A 317 2.29 11.32 -5.81
N ALA A 318 3.41 12.01 -5.56
CA ALA A 318 3.83 12.41 -4.22
C ALA A 318 3.02 13.59 -3.65
N LYS A 319 2.38 14.41 -4.50
CA LYS A 319 1.65 15.62 -4.07
C LYS A 319 0.58 15.40 -2.98
N PRO A 320 -0.25 14.33 -2.98
CA PRO A 320 -1.18 14.01 -1.89
C PRO A 320 -0.53 13.99 -0.50
N PHE A 321 0.77 13.68 -0.41
CA PHE A 321 1.51 13.60 0.85
C PHE A 321 2.03 14.95 1.37
N LEU A 322 1.97 16.03 0.58
CA LEU A 322 2.26 17.39 1.04
C LEU A 322 1.18 17.90 2.01
N GLY A 323 1.41 19.05 2.65
CA GLY A 323 0.36 19.71 3.45
C GLY A 323 -0.83 20.17 2.58
N GLU A 324 -2.00 20.31 3.19
CA GLU A 324 -3.23 20.73 2.48
C GLU A 324 -3.09 22.13 1.87
N GLU A 325 -2.36 23.03 2.54
CA GLU A 325 -1.99 24.37 2.04
C GLU A 325 -1.11 24.33 0.79
N SER A 326 -0.39 23.22 0.58
CA SER A 326 0.40 22.93 -0.62
C SER A 326 -0.39 22.14 -1.68
N GLY A 327 -1.71 21.95 -1.48
CA GLY A 327 -2.58 21.17 -2.36
C GLY A 327 -2.46 19.66 -2.19
N GLY A 328 -1.96 19.19 -1.05
CA GLY A 328 -2.02 17.78 -0.65
C GLY A 328 -3.38 17.38 -0.08
N CYS A 329 -3.48 16.13 0.39
CA CYS A 329 -4.68 15.59 1.03
C CYS A 329 -4.69 15.81 2.55
N PRO A 330 -5.85 15.82 3.22
CA PRO A 330 -5.90 15.72 4.67
C PRO A 330 -5.28 14.40 5.15
N ALA A 331 -4.62 14.44 6.30
CA ALA A 331 -4.12 13.24 6.97
C ALA A 331 -5.26 12.53 7.73
N LEU A 332 -5.28 11.20 7.71
CA LEU A 332 -6.22 10.42 8.53
C LEU A 332 -5.68 10.21 9.95
N GLU A 333 -6.47 10.56 10.95
CA GLU A 333 -6.09 10.54 12.38
C GLU A 333 -6.20 9.15 13.04
N GLU A 334 -5.42 8.17 12.59
CA GLU A 334 -5.35 6.86 13.28
C GLU A 334 -3.96 6.42 13.76
N TRP A 335 -2.86 7.13 13.40
CA TRP A 335 -1.50 6.74 13.81
C TRP A 335 -0.64 7.82 14.50
N ALA A 336 -1.24 8.92 14.95
CA ALA A 336 -0.57 9.92 15.78
C ALA A 336 -0.41 9.42 17.24
N GLY A 337 0.46 8.43 17.48
CA GLY A 337 0.73 7.97 18.86
C GLY A 337 1.42 6.62 19.09
N GLY A 338 1.80 5.85 18.07
CA GLY A 338 2.66 4.66 18.23
C GLY A 338 2.08 3.46 18.98
N GLN A 339 0.90 3.56 19.58
CA GLN A 339 0.18 2.44 20.21
C GLN A 339 -0.97 1.96 19.35
N ARG A 340 -1.08 0.64 19.20
CA ARG A 340 -2.31 0.00 18.68
C ARG A 340 -3.48 0.44 19.55
N ARG A 341 -4.43 1.22 19.02
CA ARG A 341 -5.76 1.28 19.64
C ARG A 341 -6.37 -0.12 19.54
N PRO A 342 -6.82 -0.74 20.64
CA PRO A 342 -7.54 -1.99 20.55
C PRO A 342 -8.82 -1.76 19.75
N LEU A 343 -9.09 -2.63 18.76
CA LEU A 343 -10.30 -2.59 17.96
C LEU A 343 -11.52 -2.69 18.87
N LEU A 344 -12.20 -1.55 19.07
CA LEU A 344 -13.46 -1.49 19.80
C LEU A 344 -14.56 -2.10 18.92
N ASN A 345 -14.73 -3.41 19.06
CA ASN A 345 -15.82 -4.23 18.50
C ASN A 345 -16.19 -3.89 17.06
N SER A 346 -15.56 -4.61 16.11
CA SER A 346 -16.09 -4.76 14.77
C SER A 346 -17.52 -5.32 14.83
N LEU A 347 -18.50 -4.43 14.69
CA LEU A 347 -19.86 -4.83 14.33
C LEU A 347 -19.81 -5.57 13.00
N PRO A 348 -20.53 -6.69 12.82
CA PRO A 348 -20.47 -7.44 11.58
C PRO A 348 -20.97 -6.57 10.42
N VAL A 349 -20.13 -6.44 9.39
CA VAL A 349 -20.50 -5.79 8.13
C VAL A 349 -21.63 -6.61 7.51
N LEU A 350 -22.86 -6.09 7.62
CA LEU A 350 -24.01 -6.64 6.90
C LEU A 350 -23.81 -6.37 5.41
N SER A 351 -23.42 -7.42 4.67
CA SER A 351 -23.36 -7.38 3.21
C SER A 351 -24.72 -6.93 2.64
N PRO A 352 -24.77 -6.01 1.65
CA PRO A 352 -26.03 -5.52 1.08
C PRO A 352 -26.88 -6.60 0.37
N TRP A 353 -26.30 -7.78 0.13
CA TRP A 353 -26.90 -8.86 -0.65
C TRP A 353 -27.63 -9.88 0.23
N GLY A 354 -28.74 -9.45 0.82
CA GLY A 354 -29.57 -10.27 1.70
C GLY A 354 -30.53 -11.23 0.98
N GLY A 355 -30.30 -12.54 1.15
CA GLY A 355 -31.30 -13.60 0.95
C GLY A 355 -31.08 -14.49 -0.29
N ARG A 356 -31.17 -15.83 -0.20
CA ARG A 356 -31.84 -16.68 0.80
C ARG A 356 -30.96 -17.86 1.26
N PRO A 357 -31.13 -18.36 2.49
CA PRO A 357 -30.46 -19.58 2.93
C PRO A 357 -31.00 -20.80 2.16
N ARG A 358 -30.12 -21.55 1.50
CA ARG A 358 -30.46 -22.90 1.01
C ARG A 358 -30.35 -23.89 2.17
N THR A 359 -31.47 -24.52 2.51
CA THR A 359 -31.52 -25.66 3.42
C THR A 359 -30.64 -26.79 2.93
N LEU A 360 -29.69 -27.22 3.75
CA LEU A 360 -28.91 -28.45 3.55
C LEU A 360 -29.84 -29.68 3.62
N LEU A 361 -29.86 -30.47 2.56
CA LEU A 361 -30.33 -31.86 2.56
C LEU A 361 -29.13 -32.78 2.28
N PRO A 362 -28.89 -33.82 3.09
CA PRO A 362 -27.75 -34.73 2.90
C PRO A 362 -28.06 -35.87 1.91
N SER A 363 -27.02 -36.65 1.56
CA SER A 363 -27.00 -37.86 0.71
C SER A 363 -26.78 -37.56 -0.78
N ARG A 364 -25.87 -38.19 -1.53
CA ARG A 364 -25.36 -39.58 -1.48
C ARG A 364 -24.14 -39.72 -2.41
N ALA A 365 -23.32 -40.76 -2.22
CA ALA A 365 -22.16 -41.03 -3.07
C ALA A 365 -22.50 -41.73 -4.40
N ALA A 366 -21.91 -41.22 -5.48
CA ALA A 366 -21.54 -41.86 -6.76
C ALA A 366 -20.64 -40.81 -7.47
N GLY A 367 -19.64 -41.11 -8.30
CA GLY A 367 -19.31 -42.35 -8.98
C GLY A 367 -18.98 -42.05 -10.45
N THR A 368 -17.68 -41.97 -10.76
CA THR A 368 -17.09 -42.33 -12.06
C THR A 368 -17.20 -41.39 -13.30
N LEU A 369 -16.02 -40.98 -13.82
CA LEU A 369 -15.56 -40.99 -15.23
C LEU A 369 -15.88 -39.87 -16.30
N VAL A 370 -14.79 -39.46 -16.99
CA VAL A 370 -14.58 -39.01 -18.41
C VAL A 370 -14.91 -37.57 -18.91
N ALA A 371 -14.00 -37.11 -19.79
CA ALA A 371 -14.03 -36.03 -20.81
C ALA A 371 -13.94 -34.58 -20.29
N ALA A 372 -12.90 -33.79 -20.60
CA ALA A 372 -12.27 -33.46 -21.90
C ALA A 372 -13.04 -32.40 -22.70
N LEU A 373 -12.51 -31.17 -22.65
CA LEU A 373 -12.32 -30.24 -23.77
C LEU A 373 -11.17 -29.28 -23.40
#